data_AF-A0A0D2JWT7-F1
#
_entry.id   AF-A0A0D2JWT7-F1
#
_cell.length_a   1.000
_cell.length_b   1.000
_cell.length_c   1.000
_cell.angle_alpha   90.00
_cell.angle_beta   90.00
_cell.angle_gamma   90.00
#
_symmetry.space_group_name_H-M   'P 1'
#
loop_
_entity.id
_entity.type
_entity.pdbx_description
1 polymer ?
#
loop_
_entity_poly.entity_id
_entity_poly.type
_entity_poly.pdbx_seq_one_letter_code
_entity_poly.pdbx_strand_id
1 'polypeptide(L)'
;MEFATTDDMEGMLARYDCWVFDCDGTLWKGNQVISGVREALQMLRDQGKQVLFVTNNSMKSRKSFKKKFDDLNLPVALEEIYSSSYSAAAYLQSVGFSKKASKG
;
A
#
# COMPACT_ATOMS: atom_id res chain seq x y z
N MET A 1 -27.40 8.09 0.47
CA MET A 1 -26.09 7.45 0.68
C MET A 1 -26.40 6.08 1.22
N GLU A 2 -26.24 5.05 0.40
CA GLU A 2 -26.50 3.66 0.81
C GLU A 2 -25.30 3.22 1.64
N PHE A 3 -25.52 2.87 2.91
CA PHE A 3 -24.48 2.27 3.74
C PHE A 3 -24.43 0.78 3.40
N ALA A 4 -23.24 0.27 3.07
CA ALA A 4 -23.07 -1.17 2.86
C ALA A 4 -23.51 -1.92 4.12
N THR A 5 -24.33 -2.95 3.95
CA THR A 5 -24.71 -3.85 5.03
C THR A 5 -23.53 -4.77 5.40
N THR A 6 -23.63 -5.46 6.53
CA THR A 6 -22.63 -6.48 6.89
C THR A 6 -22.54 -7.59 5.83
N ASP A 7 -23.68 -7.99 5.26
CA ASP A 7 -23.73 -9.00 4.20
C ASP A 7 -23.02 -8.52 2.92
N ASP A 8 -23.15 -7.22 2.57
CA ASP A 8 -22.43 -6.64 1.44
C ASP A 8 -20.91 -6.66 1.66
N MET A 9 -20.48 -6.36 2.90
CA MET A 9 -19.08 -6.37 3.29
C MET A 9 -18.48 -7.79 3.28
N GLU A 10 -19.21 -8.77 3.81
CA GLU A 10 -18.81 -10.18 3.77
C GLU A 10 -18.74 -10.70 2.33
N GLY A 11 -19.71 -10.35 1.50
CA GLY A 11 -19.71 -10.67 0.07
C GLY A 11 -18.51 -10.06 -0.66
N MET A 12 -18.14 -8.81 -0.33
CA MET A 12 -16.95 -8.16 -0.88
C MET A 12 -15.66 -8.83 -0.42
N LEU A 13 -15.55 -9.16 0.87
CA LEU A 13 -14.41 -9.87 1.44
C LEU A 13 -14.24 -11.26 0.81
N ALA A 14 -15.33 -12.00 0.59
CA ALA A 14 -15.28 -13.30 -0.06
C ALA A 14 -14.85 -13.19 -1.54
N ARG A 15 -15.32 -12.15 -2.24
CA ARG A 15 -15.13 -12.01 -3.69
C ARG A 15 -13.71 -11.62 -4.11
N TYR A 16 -12.99 -10.86 -3.30
CA TYR A 16 -11.69 -10.30 -3.69
C TYR A 16 -10.54 -10.89 -2.88
N ASP A 17 -9.48 -11.28 -3.58
CA ASP A 17 -8.28 -11.87 -2.97
C ASP A 17 -7.21 -10.84 -2.64
N CYS A 18 -7.23 -9.67 -3.31
CA CYS A 18 -6.22 -8.64 -3.17
C CYS A 18 -6.86 -7.29 -2.83
N TRP A 19 -6.27 -6.62 -1.84
CA TRP A 19 -6.71 -5.34 -1.31
C TRP A 19 -5.59 -4.32 -1.41
N VAL A 20 -5.88 -3.20 -2.06
CA VAL A 20 -4.92 -2.13 -2.27
C VAL A 20 -5.35 -0.91 -1.47
N PHE A 21 -4.49 -0.48 -0.55
CA PHE A 21 -4.74 0.66 0.32
C PHE A 21 -3.88 1.85 -0.08
N ASP A 22 -4.49 3.02 -0.08
CA ASP A 22 -3.74 4.27 0.07
C ASP A 22 -3.13 4.36 1.48
N CYS A 23 -2.18 5.27 1.68
CA CYS A 23 -1.41 5.46 2.89
C CYS A 23 -1.82 6.71 3.69
N ASP A 24 -1.51 7.90 3.17
CA ASP A 24 -1.67 9.17 3.88
C ASP A 24 -3.16 9.59 3.89
N GLY A 25 -3.79 9.60 5.06
CA GLY A 25 -5.23 9.87 5.23
C GLY A 25 -6.10 8.61 5.25
N THR A 26 -5.54 7.45 4.92
CA THR A 26 -6.21 6.15 4.95
C THR A 26 -5.71 5.29 6.11
N LEU A 27 -4.40 5.10 6.23
CA LEU A 27 -3.78 4.31 7.31
C LEU A 27 -3.36 5.18 8.49
N TRP A 28 -2.95 6.42 8.21
CA TRP A 28 -2.45 7.33 9.22
C TRP A 28 -2.73 8.79 8.86
N LYS A 29 -2.69 9.65 9.88
CA LYS A 29 -2.60 11.10 9.75
C LYS A 29 -1.30 11.57 10.39
N GLY A 30 -0.33 12.00 9.57
CA GLY A 30 1.02 12.31 10.04
C GLY A 30 1.73 11.07 10.60
N ASN A 31 1.94 11.04 11.92
CA ASN A 31 2.58 9.94 12.67
C ASN A 31 1.60 9.19 13.59
N GLN A 32 0.29 9.32 13.36
CA GLN A 32 -0.73 8.60 14.14
C GLN A 32 -1.51 7.67 13.23
N VAL A 33 -1.59 6.40 13.61
CA VAL A 33 -2.42 5.39 12.93
C VAL A 33 -3.90 5.73 13.13
N ILE A 34 -4.69 5.63 12.07
CA ILE A 34 -6.14 5.83 12.13
C ILE A 34 -6.77 4.64 12.87
N SER A 35 -7.80 4.90 13.68
CA SER A 35 -8.49 3.87 14.47
C SER A 35 -9.04 2.76 13.58
N GLY A 36 -8.90 1.50 14.00
CA GLY A 36 -9.40 0.32 13.27
C GLY A 36 -8.49 -0.19 12.16
N VAL A 37 -7.43 0.55 11.77
CA VAL A 37 -6.54 0.14 10.67
C VAL A 37 -5.80 -1.16 10.99
N ARG A 38 -5.30 -1.31 12.22
CA ARG A 38 -4.55 -2.50 12.61
C ARG A 38 -5.43 -3.74 12.53
N GLU A 39 -6.63 -3.62 13.07
CA GLU A 39 -7.64 -4.66 13.14
C GLU A 39 -8.11 -5.04 11.73
N ALA A 40 -8.37 -4.05 10.87
CA ALA A 40 -8.77 -4.29 9.48
C ALA A 40 -7.68 -5.00 8.67
N LEU A 41 -6.42 -4.55 8.79
CA LEU A 41 -5.30 -5.18 8.09
C LEU A 41 -5.06 -6.61 8.59
N GLN A 42 -5.13 -6.83 9.89
CA GLN A 42 -4.98 -8.16 10.48
C GLN A 42 -6.10 -9.10 10.03
N MET A 43 -7.36 -8.64 10.07
CA MET A 43 -8.51 -9.39 9.59
C MET A 43 -8.35 -9.86 8.14
N LEU A 44 -7.90 -8.97 7.25
CA LEU A 44 -7.65 -9.33 5.84
C LEU A 44 -6.55 -10.39 5.73
N ARG A 45 -5.45 -10.23 6.47
CA ARG A 45 -4.35 -11.21 6.46
C ARG A 45 -4.77 -12.58 7.03
N ASP A 46 -5.55 -12.59 8.11
CA ASP A 46 -6.07 -13.82 8.73
C ASP A 46 -7.02 -14.58 7.79
N GLN A 47 -7.72 -13.87 6.92
CA GLN A 47 -8.53 -14.44 5.84
C GLN A 47 -7.72 -14.83 4.60
N GLY A 48 -6.39 -14.77 4.67
CA GLY A 48 -5.49 -15.12 3.57
C GLY A 48 -5.50 -14.11 2.42
N LYS A 49 -6.01 -12.89 2.63
CA LYS A 49 -6.04 -11.86 1.59
C LYS A 49 -4.66 -11.25 1.40
N GLN A 50 -4.31 -10.98 0.15
CA GLN A 50 -3.14 -10.20 -0.20
C GLN A 50 -3.41 -8.72 0.06
N VAL A 51 -2.48 -8.04 0.72
CA VAL A 51 -2.58 -6.62 1.07
C VAL A 51 -1.41 -5.85 0.47
N LEU A 52 -1.70 -4.82 -0.31
CA LEU A 52 -0.73 -3.94 -0.94
C LEU A 52 -0.97 -2.48 -0.54
N PHE A 53 0.10 -1.72 -0.43
CA PHE A 53 0.09 -0.32 -0.02
C PHE A 53 0.63 0.56 -1.14
N VAL A 54 -0.25 1.36 -1.74
CA VAL A 54 0.06 2.20 -2.90
C VAL A 54 -0.06 3.66 -2.50
N THR A 55 0.97 4.46 -2.73
CA THR A 55 0.94 5.90 -2.40
C THR A 55 1.47 6.76 -3.53
N ASN A 56 0.81 7.90 -3.75
CA ASN A 56 1.27 8.92 -4.69
C ASN A 56 2.45 9.75 -4.15
N ASN A 57 2.78 9.63 -2.86
CA ASN A 57 3.87 10.36 -2.22
C ASN A 57 5.23 9.90 -2.75
N SER A 58 5.83 10.74 -3.61
CA SER A 58 7.07 10.46 -4.34
C SER A 58 8.34 10.91 -3.61
N MET A 59 8.21 11.66 -2.51
CA MET A 59 9.35 12.25 -1.81
C MET A 59 10.17 11.23 -1.01
N LYS A 60 9.57 10.09 -0.65
CA LYS A 60 10.19 9.08 0.20
C LYS A 60 10.50 7.82 -0.59
N SER A 61 11.62 7.18 -0.25
CA SER A 61 11.97 5.86 -0.79
C SER A 61 11.07 4.76 -0.21
N ARG A 62 10.96 3.61 -0.89
CA ARG A 62 10.29 2.41 -0.32
C ARG A 62 10.84 2.02 1.05
N LYS A 63 12.16 2.11 1.26
CA LYS A 63 12.80 1.84 2.57
C LYS A 63 12.36 2.84 3.65
N SER A 64 12.21 4.11 3.28
CA SER A 64 11.71 5.15 4.18
C SER A 64 10.24 4.91 4.57
N PHE A 65 9.41 4.42 3.64
CA PHE A 65 8.05 4.00 3.97
C PHE A 65 8.04 2.77 4.86
N LYS A 66 8.85 1.74 4.56
CA LYS A 66 9.00 0.57 5.43
C LYS A 66 9.34 0.96 6.87
N LYS A 67 10.30 1.87 7.05
CA LYS A 67 10.62 2.42 8.36
C LYS A 67 9.41 3.11 9.02
N LYS A 68 8.64 3.90 8.27
CA LYS A 68 7.42 4.54 8.80
C LYS A 68 6.38 3.51 9.24
N PHE A 69 6.14 2.46 8.45
CA PHE A 69 5.28 1.35 8.84
C PHE A 69 5.75 0.70 10.15
N ASP A 70 7.05 0.44 10.28
CA ASP A 70 7.65 -0.15 11.48
C ASP A 70 7.52 0.77 12.70
N ASP A 71 7.82 2.06 12.55
CA ASP A 71 7.69 3.06 13.62
C ASP A 71 6.22 3.22 14.08
N LEU A 72 5.28 2.94 13.18
CA LEU A 72 3.85 2.89 13.46
C LEU A 72 3.38 1.49 13.89
N ASN A 73 4.27 0.54 14.15
CA ASN A 73 3.95 -0.85 14.52
C ASN A 73 3.00 -1.56 13.53
N LEU A 74 3.08 -1.24 12.25
CA LEU A 74 2.30 -1.89 11.19
C LEU A 74 3.23 -2.85 10.44
N PRO A 75 3.19 -4.16 10.71
CA PRO A 75 4.08 -5.12 10.08
C PRO A 75 3.74 -5.26 8.60
N VAL A 76 4.65 -4.78 7.76
CA VAL A 76 4.51 -4.75 6.30
C VAL A 76 5.84 -5.12 5.67
N ALA A 77 5.83 -6.04 4.71
CA ALA A 77 7.00 -6.40 3.92
C ALA A 77 7.32 -5.29 2.91
N LEU A 78 8.59 -5.15 2.52
CA LEU A 78 8.98 -4.08 1.61
C LEU A 78 8.26 -4.22 0.26
N GLU A 79 8.05 -5.46 -0.17
CA GLU A 79 7.40 -5.93 -1.40
C GLU A 79 5.93 -5.54 -1.48
N GLU A 80 5.30 -5.27 -0.35
CA GLU A 80 3.91 -4.84 -0.27
C GLU A 80 3.76 -3.31 -0.50
N ILE A 81 4.86 -2.56 -0.59
CA ILE A 81 4.86 -1.09 -0.66
C ILE A 81 5.22 -0.59 -2.07
N TYR A 82 4.32 0.17 -2.67
CA TYR A 82 4.48 0.77 -4.00
C TYR A 82 4.27 2.29 -3.94
N SER A 83 5.38 3.05 -4.02
CA SER A 83 5.30 4.50 -4.23
C SER A 83 5.21 4.83 -5.72
N SER A 84 4.64 5.97 -6.06
CA SER A 84 4.61 6.50 -7.44
C SER A 84 6.00 6.50 -8.09
N SER A 85 7.04 6.90 -7.36
CA SER A 85 8.43 6.90 -7.83
C SER A 85 8.97 5.49 -8.10
N TYR A 86 8.66 4.52 -7.25
CA TYR A 86 9.06 3.13 -7.44
C TYR A 86 8.32 2.50 -8.63
N SER A 87 7.01 2.70 -8.71
CA SER A 87 6.19 2.19 -9.82
C SER A 87 6.63 2.74 -11.17
N ALA A 88 6.98 4.04 -11.24
CA ALA A 88 7.54 4.64 -12.44
C ALA A 88 8.89 4.02 -12.83
N ALA A 89 9.79 3.82 -11.87
CA ALA A 89 11.08 3.17 -12.12
C ALA A 89 10.91 1.71 -12.59
N ALA A 90 10.02 0.95 -11.96
CA ALA A 90 9.69 -0.42 -12.35
C ALA A 90 9.09 -0.48 -13.76
N TYR A 91 8.22 0.49 -14.12
CA TYR A 91 7.66 0.61 -15.46
C TYR A 91 8.73 0.92 -16.51
N LEU A 92 9.61 1.90 -16.26
CA LEU A 92 10.72 2.20 -17.17
C LEU A 92 11.61 0.97 -17.41
N GLN A 93 11.87 0.21 -16.34
CA GLN A 93 12.62 -1.05 -16.45
C GLN A 93 11.87 -2.09 -17.29
N SER A 94 10.55 -2.26 -17.10
CA SER A 94 9.77 -3.28 -17.83
C SER A 94 9.64 -2.99 -19.32
N VAL A 95 9.67 -1.71 -19.73
CA VAL A 95 9.68 -1.32 -21.14
C VAL A 95 11.07 -1.28 -21.76
N GLY A 96 12.10 -1.76 -21.05
CA GLY A 96 13.48 -1.81 -21.55
C GLY A 96 14.11 -0.42 -21.74
N PHE A 97 13.69 0.58 -20.96
CA PHE A 97 14.23 1.93 -21.05
C PHE A 97 15.72 1.94 -20.67
N SER A 98 16.60 1.99 -21.67
CA SER A 98 18.03 2.19 -21.47
C SER A 98 18.33 3.70 -21.49
N LYS A 99 18.83 4.24 -20.38
CA LYS A 99 19.37 5.61 -20.37
C LYS A 99 20.66 5.62 -21.20
N LYS A 100 20.63 6.06 -22.46
CA LYS A 100 21.85 6.47 -23.15
C LYS A 100 22.36 7.73 -22.44
N ALA A 101 23.34 7.58 -21.56
CA ALA A 101 24.07 8.73 -21.04
C ALA A 101 24.89 9.31 -22.20
N SER A 102 24.45 10.43 -22.78
CA SER A 102 25.35 11.31 -23.52
C SER A 102 26.35 11.85 -22.51
N LYS A 103 27.58 11.32 -22.53
CA LYS A 103 28.72 12.00 -21.92
C LYS A 103 28.88 13.33 -22.67
N GLY A 104 28.47 14.42 -22.02
CA GLY A 104 29.00 15.75 -22.32
C GLY A 104 30.29 15.96 -21.55
#